data_AF-A0A945SB22-F1
#
_entry.id   AF-A0A945SB22-F1
#
_cell.length_a   1.000
_cell.length_b   1.000
_cell.length_c   1.000
_cell.angle_alpha   90.00
_cell.angle_beta   90.00
_cell.angle_gamma   90.00
#
_symmetry.space_group_name_H-M   'P 1'
#
loop_
_entity.id
_entity.type
_entity.pdbx_description
1 polymer ?
#
loop_
_entity_poly.entity_id
_entity_poly.type
_entity_poly.pdbx_seq_one_letter_code
_entity_poly.pdbx_strand_id
1 'polypeptide(L)'
;MIMEHLEQLKVEELASLLGLDSSALTELAQKAPRLYREKKLAKKSGAVRIIEAPHDVLKKTQRLLLNKVLVGLPVDRMLHGGKGSSTIKAVSPHVRKAVVMTLDIRDFFPSVTSRMVRTMLRKRGASEDVARLLTRIVTRKHHLPQGAPTSPCIARLVLHPVAGHVRRALQSVGTAASASIYVDDVTVSGPPGIDRLRNTIVNIIERHGFRVHPDKVKIMPTEEEQESLGIRLNNGIEPTPAFLTKLDETELALGSAHPRVRGMHGYARSLRRAQSVLSKEGG
;
A
#
# COMPACT_ATOMS: atom_id res chain seq x y z
N MET A 1 -5.18 24.19 4.70
CA MET A 1 -5.90 23.79 3.47
C MET A 1 -5.34 22.46 3.01
N ILE A 2 -6.19 21.46 2.77
CA ILE A 2 -5.82 20.16 2.17
C ILE A 2 -6.23 20.24 0.70
N MET A 3 -5.32 19.96 -0.23
CA MET A 3 -5.60 20.05 -1.66
C MET A 3 -6.26 18.76 -2.20
N GLU A 4 -7.37 18.90 -2.93
CA GLU A 4 -8.08 17.76 -3.55
C GLU A 4 -7.64 17.52 -5.00
N HIS A 5 -7.16 18.56 -5.69
CA HIS A 5 -6.64 18.49 -7.06
C HIS A 5 -5.30 19.25 -7.14
N LEU A 6 -4.44 18.89 -8.11
CA LEU A 6 -3.19 19.59 -8.37
C LEU A 6 -3.33 20.67 -9.46
N GLU A 7 -4.55 20.85 -9.98
CA GLU A 7 -4.85 21.89 -10.96
C GLU A 7 -4.49 23.26 -10.37
N GLN A 8 -3.90 24.11 -11.23
CA GLN A 8 -3.49 25.48 -10.91
C GLN A 8 -2.35 25.62 -9.89
N LEU A 9 -1.88 24.53 -9.25
CA LEU A 9 -0.75 24.60 -8.32
C LEU A 9 0.49 25.12 -9.04
N LYS A 10 0.99 26.28 -8.62
CA LYS A 10 2.24 26.86 -9.13
C LYS A 10 3.43 26.42 -8.31
N VAL A 11 4.64 26.63 -8.84
CA VAL A 11 5.89 26.27 -8.16
C VAL A 11 6.05 27.07 -6.87
N GLU A 12 5.69 28.35 -6.89
CA GLU A 12 5.75 29.29 -5.76
C GLU A 12 4.83 28.83 -4.62
N GLU A 13 3.62 28.43 -4.96
CA GLU A 13 2.63 27.91 -4.01
C GLU A 13 3.08 26.58 -3.41
N LEU A 14 3.61 25.68 -4.24
CA LEU A 14 4.19 24.42 -3.77
C LEU A 14 5.36 24.69 -2.80
N ALA A 15 6.27 25.60 -3.14
CA ALA A 15 7.39 25.95 -2.29
C ALA A 15 6.92 26.50 -0.94
N SER A 16 5.97 27.44 -0.96
CA SER A 16 5.36 28.02 0.24
C SER A 16 4.69 26.96 1.13
N LEU A 17 3.94 26.02 0.55
CA LEU A 17 3.36 24.89 1.29
C LEU A 17 4.44 24.05 1.98
N LEU A 18 5.61 23.90 1.36
CA LEU A 18 6.74 23.14 1.89
C LEU A 18 7.65 23.97 2.83
N GLY A 19 7.33 25.25 3.05
CA GLY A 19 8.13 26.15 3.88
C GLY A 19 9.47 26.51 3.25
N LEU A 20 9.49 26.65 1.92
CA LEU A 20 10.66 26.99 1.10
C LEU A 20 10.29 28.13 0.14
N ASP A 21 11.27 28.83 -0.40
CA ASP A 21 11.10 29.62 -1.63
C ASP A 21 11.29 28.73 -2.88
N SER A 22 10.92 29.25 -4.05
CA SER A 22 11.00 28.51 -5.33
C SER A 22 12.42 28.08 -5.69
N SER A 23 13.43 28.88 -5.32
CA SER A 23 14.84 28.59 -5.59
C SER A 23 15.31 27.42 -4.73
N ALA A 24 15.05 27.48 -3.42
CA ALA A 24 15.37 26.44 -2.44
C ALA A 24 14.64 25.13 -2.76
N LEU A 25 13.37 25.19 -3.21
CA LEU A 25 12.65 24.00 -3.67
C LEU A 25 13.33 23.36 -4.89
N THR A 26 13.75 24.17 -5.86
CA THR A 26 14.41 23.71 -7.08
C THR A 26 15.77 23.09 -6.75
N GLU A 27 16.56 23.73 -5.91
CA GLU A 27 17.85 23.23 -5.44
C GLU A 27 17.69 21.91 -4.66
N LEU A 28 16.72 21.85 -3.75
CA LEU A 28 16.41 20.63 -3.01
C LEU A 28 16.00 19.50 -3.96
N ALA A 29 15.12 19.75 -4.92
CA ALA A 29 14.72 18.76 -5.92
C ALA A 29 15.93 18.29 -6.76
N GLN A 30 16.91 19.16 -7.01
CA GLN A 30 18.13 18.78 -7.70
C GLN A 30 18.99 17.81 -6.90
N LYS A 31 19.16 18.08 -5.61
CA LYS A 31 19.96 17.27 -4.69
C LYS A 31 19.23 16.02 -4.19
N ALA A 32 17.90 16.03 -4.16
CA ALA A 32 17.06 15.01 -3.52
C ALA A 32 17.42 13.54 -3.86
N PRO A 33 17.70 13.15 -5.11
CA PRO A 33 18.06 11.76 -5.43
C PRO A 33 19.32 11.25 -4.70
N ARG A 34 20.20 12.16 -4.27
CA ARG A 34 21.43 11.85 -3.50
C ARG A 34 21.20 11.88 -2.00
N LEU A 35 20.06 12.38 -1.52
CA LEU A 35 19.78 12.59 -0.10
C LEU A 35 19.14 11.37 0.58
N TYR A 36 19.74 10.19 0.39
CA TYR A 36 19.25 8.92 0.94
C TYR A 36 20.40 8.04 1.43
N ARG A 37 20.15 7.29 2.50
CA ARG A 37 21.03 6.26 3.05
C ARG A 37 20.46 4.89 2.76
N GLU A 38 21.32 3.96 2.33
CA GLU A 38 20.94 2.57 2.10
C GLU A 38 21.20 1.73 3.34
N LYS A 39 20.24 0.89 3.70
CA LYS A 39 20.37 -0.16 4.71
C LYS A 39 19.93 -1.48 4.11
N LYS A 40 20.78 -2.50 4.21
CA LYS A 40 20.44 -3.87 3.81
C LYS A 40 19.77 -4.58 4.98
N LEU A 41 18.65 -5.23 4.70
CA LEU A 41 17.92 -6.09 5.64
C LEU A 41 17.72 -7.47 4.98
N ALA A 42 17.81 -8.54 5.75
CA ALA A 42 17.45 -9.86 5.24
C ALA A 42 15.92 -9.97 5.07
N LYS A 43 15.45 -10.44 3.90
CA LYS A 43 14.08 -10.93 3.71
C LYS A 43 13.97 -12.30 4.37
N LYS A 44 12.75 -12.70 4.73
CA LYS A 44 12.45 -14.06 5.24
C LYS A 44 12.87 -15.16 4.25
N SER A 45 12.86 -14.87 2.95
CA SER A 45 13.27 -15.78 1.88
C SER A 45 14.79 -15.87 1.69
N GLY A 46 15.60 -15.22 2.53
CA GLY A 46 17.06 -15.15 2.38
C GLY A 46 17.56 -14.04 1.45
N ALA A 47 16.71 -13.51 0.57
CA ALA A 47 17.07 -12.39 -0.31
C ALA A 47 17.27 -11.07 0.45
N VAL A 48 17.99 -10.09 -0.12
CA VAL A 48 18.24 -8.79 0.54
C VAL A 48 17.15 -7.78 0.19
N ARG A 49 16.62 -7.08 1.21
CA ARG A 49 15.79 -5.88 1.09
C ARG A 49 16.65 -4.65 1.31
N ILE A 50 16.72 -3.78 0.31
CA ILE A 50 17.37 -2.47 0.42
C ILE A 50 16.33 -1.46 0.91
N ILE A 51 16.58 -0.86 2.06
CA ILE A 51 15.84 0.28 2.59
C ILE A 51 16.61 1.55 2.24
N GLU A 52 15.94 2.49 1.61
CA GLU A 52 16.47 3.78 1.19
C GLU A 52 15.82 4.87 2.04
N ALA A 53 16.45 5.18 3.18
CA ALA A 53 15.93 6.17 4.11
C ALA A 53 16.39 7.58 3.71
N PRO A 54 15.48 8.54 3.52
CA PRO A 54 15.86 9.92 3.21
C PRO A 54 16.60 10.58 4.38
N HIS A 55 17.57 11.44 4.10
CA HIS A 55 18.17 12.32 5.11
C HIS A 55 17.13 13.29 5.67
N ASP A 56 17.39 13.84 6.86
CA ASP A 56 16.39 14.59 7.62
C ASP A 56 15.81 15.81 6.87
N VAL A 57 16.64 16.53 6.12
CA VAL A 57 16.19 17.67 5.29
C VAL A 57 15.14 17.22 4.28
N LEU A 58 15.44 16.18 3.48
CA LEU A 58 14.50 15.66 2.49
C LEU A 58 13.27 15.01 3.16
N LYS A 59 13.49 14.28 4.27
CA LYS A 59 12.42 13.62 5.04
C LYS A 59 11.42 14.63 5.59
N LYS A 60 11.88 15.79 6.06
CA LYS A 60 11.03 16.90 6.54
C LYS A 60 10.16 17.42 5.40
N THR A 61 10.75 17.74 4.24
CA THR A 61 10.01 18.20 3.06
C THR A 61 9.01 17.15 2.57
N GLN A 62 9.39 15.88 2.50
CA GLN A 62 8.49 14.79 2.11
C GLN A 62 7.32 14.61 3.09
N ARG A 63 7.53 14.81 4.40
CA ARG A 63 6.44 14.80 5.38
C ARG A 63 5.47 15.96 5.19
N LEU A 64 5.96 17.17 4.91
CA LEU A 64 5.12 18.32 4.59
C LEU A 64 4.32 18.06 3.31
N LEU A 65 4.99 17.56 2.27
CA LEU A 65 4.36 17.19 1.00
C LEU A 65 3.25 16.14 1.20
N LEU A 66 3.53 15.10 1.97
CA LEU A 66 2.54 14.07 2.31
C LEU A 66 1.30 14.69 2.96
N ASN A 67 1.49 15.51 4.00
CA ASN A 67 0.40 16.00 4.83
C ASN A 67 -0.41 17.14 4.19
N LYS A 68 0.24 18.01 3.40
CA LYS A 68 -0.39 19.20 2.82
C LYS A 68 -0.94 18.97 1.41
N VAL A 69 -0.34 18.05 0.66
CA VAL A 69 -0.66 17.84 -0.76
C VAL A 69 -1.18 16.42 -0.99
N LEU A 70 -0.36 15.38 -0.74
CA LEU A 70 -0.65 14.05 -1.27
C LEU A 70 -1.84 13.34 -0.60
N VAL A 71 -2.03 13.52 0.71
CA VAL A 71 -3.13 12.88 1.45
C VAL A 71 -4.51 13.39 1.02
N GLY A 72 -4.59 14.61 0.50
CA GLY A 72 -5.84 15.19 0.01
C GLY A 72 -6.27 14.67 -1.35
N LEU A 73 -5.37 14.06 -2.12
CA LEU A 73 -5.68 13.60 -3.47
C LEU A 73 -6.61 12.38 -3.45
N PRO A 74 -7.69 12.39 -4.26
CA PRO A 74 -8.64 11.29 -4.32
C PRO A 74 -7.97 10.03 -4.88
N VAL A 75 -8.38 8.91 -4.30
CA VAL A 75 -7.85 7.59 -4.62
C VAL A 75 -8.91 6.55 -4.34
N ASP A 76 -8.78 5.42 -5.00
CA ASP A 76 -9.80 4.38 -4.99
C ASP A 76 -9.97 3.81 -3.57
N ARG A 77 -11.21 3.55 -3.16
CA ARG A 77 -11.54 3.03 -1.83
C ARG A 77 -10.97 1.63 -1.60
N MET A 78 -10.74 0.88 -2.68
CA MET A 78 -10.11 -0.45 -2.63
C MET A 78 -8.61 -0.40 -2.32
N LEU A 79 -7.99 0.78 -2.31
CA LEU A 79 -6.55 0.94 -2.13
C LEU A 79 -6.19 1.29 -0.67
N HIS A 80 -5.37 0.45 -0.06
CA HIS A 80 -4.89 0.54 1.33
C HIS A 80 -3.35 0.65 1.37
N GLY A 81 -2.78 0.89 2.57
CA GLY A 81 -1.33 1.08 2.75
C GLY A 81 -0.89 2.53 2.96
N GLY A 82 -1.81 3.46 3.24
CA GLY A 82 -1.53 4.86 3.55
C GLY A 82 -2.25 5.33 4.82
N LYS A 83 -2.17 6.64 5.09
CA LYS A 83 -2.87 7.26 6.24
C LYS A 83 -4.37 6.93 6.20
N GLY A 84 -4.94 6.52 7.34
CA GLY A 84 -6.35 6.16 7.48
C GLY A 84 -6.73 4.72 7.04
N SER A 85 -5.76 3.95 6.53
CA SER A 85 -5.94 2.53 6.19
C SER A 85 -5.43 1.59 7.30
N SER A 86 -5.94 0.36 7.31
CA SER A 86 -5.45 -0.72 8.17
C SER A 86 -5.59 -2.05 7.43
N THR A 87 -4.86 -3.08 7.87
CA THR A 87 -5.01 -4.45 7.34
C THR A 87 -6.43 -4.95 7.57
N ILE A 88 -7.00 -4.70 8.76
CA ILE A 88 -8.40 -5.00 9.09
C ILE A 88 -9.36 -4.42 8.03
N LYS A 89 -9.29 -3.10 7.76
CA LYS A 89 -10.16 -2.46 6.76
C LYS A 89 -10.01 -3.05 5.36
N ALA A 90 -8.80 -3.49 5.00
CA ALA A 90 -8.54 -4.09 3.70
C ALA A 90 -9.15 -5.48 3.59
N VAL A 91 -9.09 -6.29 4.66
CA VAL A 91 -9.60 -7.67 4.63
C VAL A 91 -11.09 -7.79 4.96
N SER A 92 -11.70 -6.82 5.65
CA SER A 92 -13.13 -6.86 6.02
C SER A 92 -14.08 -7.22 4.87
N PRO A 93 -13.93 -6.71 3.63
CA PRO A 93 -14.82 -7.06 2.51
C PRO A 93 -14.73 -8.52 2.03
N HIS A 94 -13.74 -9.27 2.54
CA HIS A 94 -13.38 -10.63 2.11
C HIS A 94 -13.76 -11.71 3.13
N VAL A 95 -14.27 -11.31 4.30
CA VAL A 95 -14.68 -12.23 5.36
C VAL A 95 -15.86 -13.10 4.91
N ARG A 96 -15.83 -14.39 5.26
CA ARG A 96 -16.88 -15.39 4.96
C ARG A 96 -17.25 -15.50 3.47
N LYS A 97 -16.28 -15.26 2.59
CA LYS A 97 -16.49 -15.41 1.13
C LYS A 97 -16.23 -16.85 0.72
N ALA A 98 -16.98 -17.33 -0.28
CA ALA A 98 -16.86 -18.70 -0.75
C ALA A 98 -15.45 -19.01 -1.29
N VAL A 99 -14.81 -18.04 -1.95
CA VAL A 99 -13.42 -18.15 -2.42
C VAL A 99 -12.69 -16.84 -2.18
N VAL A 100 -11.46 -16.93 -1.67
CA VAL A 100 -10.50 -15.82 -1.55
C VAL A 100 -9.26 -16.13 -2.39
N MET A 101 -8.91 -15.22 -3.28
CA MET A 101 -7.71 -15.27 -4.10
C MET A 101 -6.77 -14.11 -3.71
N THR A 102 -5.50 -14.43 -3.48
CA THR A 102 -4.46 -13.42 -3.20
C THR A 102 -3.36 -13.46 -4.26
N LEU A 103 -2.81 -12.29 -4.58
CA LEU A 103 -1.68 -12.10 -5.48
C LEU A 103 -0.72 -11.06 -4.88
N ASP A 104 0.57 -11.21 -5.12
CA ASP A 104 1.62 -10.29 -4.64
C ASP A 104 2.32 -9.63 -5.83
N ILE A 105 2.48 -8.30 -5.80
CA ILE A 105 3.23 -7.56 -6.82
C ILE A 105 4.73 -7.64 -6.49
N ARG A 106 5.51 -8.24 -7.38
CA ARG A 106 6.94 -8.45 -7.19
C ARG A 106 7.71 -7.14 -7.13
N ASP A 107 8.52 -6.99 -6.08
CA ASP A 107 9.42 -5.84 -5.86
C ASP A 107 8.72 -4.50 -6.09
N PHE A 108 7.54 -4.35 -5.47
CA PHE A 108 6.58 -3.30 -5.77
C PHE A 108 7.16 -1.87 -5.75
N PHE A 109 7.77 -1.41 -4.66
CA PHE A 109 8.32 -0.06 -4.60
C PHE A 109 9.38 0.22 -5.69
N PRO A 110 10.40 -0.66 -5.88
CA PRO A 110 11.30 -0.58 -7.04
C PRO A 110 10.62 -0.58 -8.41
N SER A 111 9.47 -1.27 -8.55
CA SER A 111 8.72 -1.30 -9.81
C SER A 111 7.94 -0.01 -10.11
N VAL A 112 7.66 0.83 -9.10
CA VAL A 112 7.02 2.13 -9.32
C VAL A 112 8.05 3.13 -9.84
N THR A 113 8.08 3.30 -11.16
CA THR A 113 9.07 4.15 -11.84
C THR A 113 8.79 5.65 -11.68
N SER A 114 9.84 6.47 -11.80
CA SER A 114 9.67 7.94 -11.83
C SER A 114 8.80 8.43 -12.99
N ARG A 115 8.76 7.68 -14.11
CA ARG A 115 7.84 7.94 -15.22
C ARG A 115 6.39 7.74 -14.78
N MET A 116 6.06 6.63 -14.11
CA MET A 116 4.72 6.40 -13.56
C MET A 116 4.30 7.51 -12.60
N VAL A 117 5.21 7.93 -11.70
CA VAL A 117 4.96 9.03 -10.76
C VAL A 117 4.67 10.34 -11.50
N ARG A 118 5.51 10.74 -12.46
CA ARG A 118 5.30 11.98 -13.24
C ARG A 118 4.00 11.94 -14.04
N THR A 119 3.68 10.81 -14.68
CA THR A 119 2.42 10.63 -15.41
C THR A 119 1.22 10.70 -14.46
N MET A 120 1.31 10.07 -13.29
CA MET A 120 0.25 10.10 -12.27
C MET A 120 -0.04 11.52 -11.79
N LEU A 121 1.00 12.31 -11.51
CA LEU A 121 0.86 13.70 -11.08
C LEU A 121 0.22 14.58 -12.17
N ARG A 122 0.68 14.44 -13.42
CA ARG A 122 0.10 15.17 -14.57
C ARG A 122 -1.36 14.83 -14.80
N LYS A 123 -1.74 13.56 -14.71
CA LYS A 123 -3.15 13.12 -14.81
C LYS A 123 -4.04 13.68 -13.71
N ARG A 124 -3.48 14.21 -12.62
CA ARG A 124 -4.19 14.88 -11.52
C ARG A 124 -4.12 16.41 -11.60
N GLY A 125 -3.67 16.96 -12.73
CA GLY A 125 -3.70 18.39 -13.01
C GLY A 125 -2.40 19.14 -12.73
N ALA A 126 -1.35 18.47 -12.24
CA ALA A 126 -0.08 19.15 -12.02
C ALA A 126 0.54 19.62 -13.35
N SER A 127 1.02 20.86 -13.37
CA SER A 127 1.84 21.38 -14.45
C SER A 127 3.11 20.54 -14.64
N GLU A 128 3.71 20.64 -15.81
CA GLU A 128 4.91 19.87 -16.15
C GLU A 128 6.08 20.16 -15.18
N ASP A 129 6.27 21.42 -14.78
CA ASP A 129 7.32 21.80 -13.84
C ASP A 129 7.06 21.29 -12.43
N VAL A 130 5.82 21.41 -11.93
CA VAL A 130 5.44 20.86 -10.63
C VAL A 130 5.59 19.34 -10.61
N ALA A 131 5.10 18.65 -11.64
CA ALA A 131 5.23 17.20 -11.75
C ALA A 131 6.70 16.77 -11.76
N ARG A 132 7.58 17.52 -12.45
CA ARG A 132 9.04 17.26 -12.48
C ARG A 132 9.68 17.44 -11.11
N LEU A 133 9.43 18.56 -10.43
CA LEU A 133 9.97 18.83 -9.09
C LEU A 133 9.53 17.78 -8.07
N LEU A 134 8.22 17.50 -8.01
CA LEU A 134 7.67 16.48 -7.10
C LEU A 134 8.25 15.10 -7.38
N THR A 135 8.36 14.71 -8.66
CA THR A 135 8.95 13.42 -9.04
C THR A 135 10.38 13.29 -8.51
N ARG A 136 11.21 14.34 -8.65
CA ARG A 136 12.59 14.31 -8.13
C ARG A 136 12.66 14.25 -6.61
N ILE A 137 11.72 14.89 -5.91
CA ILE A 137 11.65 14.88 -4.44
C ILE A 137 11.27 13.50 -3.92
N VAL A 138 10.36 12.78 -4.58
CA VAL A 138 9.79 11.53 -4.07
C VAL A 138 10.43 10.26 -4.64
N THR A 139 11.29 10.36 -5.66
CA THR A 139 11.94 9.20 -6.28
C THR A 139 13.46 9.23 -6.11
N ARG A 140 14.07 8.05 -6.20
CA ARG A 140 15.51 7.85 -6.19
C ARG A 140 15.87 6.82 -7.25
N LYS A 141 16.98 7.01 -7.98
CA LYS A 141 17.46 6.05 -8.99
C LYS A 141 16.31 5.52 -9.88
N HIS A 142 15.45 6.43 -10.33
CA HIS A 142 14.28 6.17 -11.19
C HIS A 142 13.12 5.34 -10.61
N HIS A 143 13.08 5.09 -9.29
CA HIS A 143 12.00 4.35 -8.64
C HIS A 143 11.56 4.98 -7.30
N LEU A 144 10.48 4.46 -6.71
CA LEU A 144 10.07 4.84 -5.37
C LEU A 144 10.95 4.17 -4.30
N PRO A 145 11.58 4.94 -3.41
CA PRO A 145 12.44 4.38 -2.38
C PRO A 145 11.65 3.67 -1.29
N GLN A 146 12.16 2.52 -0.84
CA GLN A 146 11.62 1.82 0.32
C GLN A 146 12.06 2.51 1.61
N GLY A 147 11.15 3.23 2.28
CA GLY A 147 11.44 3.92 3.55
C GLY A 147 11.24 5.43 3.52
N ALA A 148 10.95 6.04 2.37
CA ALA A 148 10.51 7.42 2.34
C ALA A 148 9.05 7.54 2.82
N PRO A 149 8.72 8.60 3.60
CA PRO A 149 7.37 8.80 4.13
C PRO A 149 6.30 9.00 3.04
N THR A 150 6.68 9.46 1.85
CA THR A 150 5.75 9.68 0.72
C THR A 150 5.48 8.41 -0.09
N SER A 151 6.41 7.44 -0.10
CA SER A 151 6.33 6.27 -0.98
C SER A 151 5.02 5.49 -0.89
N PRO A 152 4.48 5.18 0.31
CA PRO A 152 3.22 4.43 0.39
C PRO A 152 2.04 5.18 -0.24
N CYS A 153 1.97 6.50 -0.05
CA CYS A 153 0.91 7.33 -0.63
C CYS A 153 1.06 7.47 -2.15
N ILE A 154 2.28 7.73 -2.65
CA ILE A 154 2.52 7.82 -4.10
C ILE A 154 2.23 6.49 -4.79
N ALA A 155 2.67 5.37 -4.21
CA ALA A 155 2.41 4.04 -4.76
C ALA A 155 0.91 3.77 -4.86
N ARG A 156 0.14 4.16 -3.83
CA ARG A 156 -1.34 4.10 -3.85
C ARG A 156 -1.94 4.93 -4.99
N LEU A 157 -1.48 6.16 -5.18
CA LEU A 157 -1.97 7.04 -6.25
C LEU A 157 -1.63 6.51 -7.65
N VAL A 158 -0.48 5.83 -7.81
CA VAL A 158 -0.07 5.17 -9.05
C VAL A 158 -0.92 3.92 -9.34
N LEU A 159 -1.32 3.18 -8.32
CA LEU A 159 -2.22 2.02 -8.46
C LEU A 159 -3.69 2.38 -8.72
N HIS A 160 -4.08 3.65 -8.60
CA HIS A 160 -5.46 4.10 -8.83
C HIS A 160 -6.10 3.57 -10.14
N PRO A 161 -5.47 3.69 -11.33
CA PRO A 161 -6.01 3.10 -12.55
C PRO A 161 -6.08 1.56 -12.52
N VAL A 162 -5.15 0.88 -11.84
CA VAL A 162 -5.19 -0.59 -11.68
C VAL A 162 -6.44 -0.99 -10.90
N ALA A 163 -6.70 -0.33 -9.76
CA ALA A 163 -7.90 -0.59 -8.96
C ALA A 163 -9.20 -0.36 -9.77
N GLY A 164 -9.24 0.71 -10.58
CA GLY A 164 -10.38 0.97 -11.46
C GLY A 164 -10.62 -0.12 -12.50
N HIS A 165 -9.56 -0.68 -13.11
CA HIS A 165 -9.66 -1.78 -14.05
C HIS A 165 -10.04 -3.11 -13.37
N VAL A 166 -9.47 -3.41 -12.20
CA VAL A 166 -9.85 -4.58 -11.41
C VAL A 166 -11.33 -4.51 -11.03
N ARG A 167 -11.80 -3.36 -10.53
CA ARG A 167 -13.22 -3.17 -10.23
C ARG A 167 -14.11 -3.44 -11.44
N ARG A 168 -13.75 -2.92 -12.61
CA ARG A 168 -14.49 -3.19 -13.85
C ARG A 168 -14.55 -4.67 -14.20
N ALA A 169 -13.44 -5.41 -14.04
CA ALA A 169 -13.43 -6.85 -14.28
C ALA A 169 -14.41 -7.60 -13.35
N LEU A 170 -14.51 -7.17 -12.09
CA LEU A 170 -15.43 -7.76 -11.11
C LEU A 170 -16.90 -7.46 -11.37
N GLN A 171 -17.23 -6.43 -12.17
CA GLN A 171 -18.63 -6.10 -12.47
C GLN A 171 -19.37 -7.25 -13.15
N SER A 172 -18.66 -8.08 -13.93
CA SER A 172 -19.22 -9.29 -14.56
C SER A 172 -19.72 -10.34 -13.56
N VAL A 173 -19.25 -10.29 -12.31
CA VAL A 173 -19.63 -11.20 -11.22
C VAL A 173 -20.69 -10.58 -10.30
N GLY A 174 -20.87 -9.26 -10.37
CA GLY A 174 -21.84 -8.51 -9.56
C GLY A 174 -21.35 -8.19 -8.14
N THR A 175 -22.29 -7.83 -7.27
CA THR A 175 -22.03 -7.30 -5.92
C THR A 175 -21.45 -8.35 -4.95
N ALA A 176 -21.50 -9.63 -5.30
CA ALA A 176 -20.91 -10.70 -4.51
C ALA A 176 -19.37 -10.69 -4.52
N ALA A 177 -18.74 -10.05 -5.52
CA ALA A 177 -17.30 -9.94 -5.66
C ALA A 177 -16.73 -8.69 -4.96
N SER A 178 -15.60 -8.86 -4.28
CA SER A 178 -14.86 -7.80 -3.61
C SER A 178 -13.40 -7.83 -4.05
N ALA A 179 -12.75 -6.68 -4.10
CA ALA A 179 -11.28 -6.60 -4.18
C ALA A 179 -10.73 -5.49 -3.28
N SER A 180 -9.53 -5.73 -2.76
CA SER A 180 -8.72 -4.76 -2.05
C SER A 180 -7.26 -4.90 -2.49
N ILE A 181 -6.50 -3.80 -2.45
CA ILE A 181 -5.06 -3.81 -2.69
C ILE A 181 -4.40 -3.10 -1.52
N TYR A 182 -3.65 -3.83 -0.71
CA TYR A 182 -2.86 -3.29 0.38
C TYR A 182 -1.39 -3.24 -0.04
N VAL A 183 -0.94 -2.06 -0.49
CA VAL A 183 0.41 -1.90 -1.05
C VAL A 183 0.62 -2.86 -2.23
N ASP A 184 1.36 -3.95 -2.03
CA ASP A 184 1.72 -4.97 -3.00
C ASP A 184 0.79 -6.20 -3.00
N ASP A 185 0.02 -6.39 -1.91
CA ASP A 185 -0.90 -7.51 -1.76
C ASP A 185 -2.27 -7.18 -2.36
N VAL A 186 -2.66 -7.92 -3.40
CA VAL A 186 -3.98 -7.86 -4.04
C VAL A 186 -4.83 -9.00 -3.51
N THR A 187 -6.00 -8.69 -2.95
CA THR A 187 -6.98 -9.68 -2.50
C THR A 187 -8.26 -9.52 -3.30
N VAL A 188 -8.77 -10.63 -3.83
CA VAL A 188 -10.03 -10.71 -4.59
C VAL A 188 -10.84 -11.84 -3.97
N SER A 189 -12.13 -11.66 -3.77
CA SER A 189 -12.98 -12.72 -3.21
C SER A 189 -14.37 -12.68 -3.81
N GLY A 190 -15.08 -13.80 -3.81
CA GLY A 190 -16.41 -13.85 -4.39
C GLY A 190 -17.04 -15.23 -4.31
N PRO A 191 -18.08 -15.49 -5.13
CA PRO A 191 -18.71 -16.79 -5.25
C PRO A 191 -17.74 -17.82 -5.88
N PRO A 192 -18.09 -19.12 -5.85
CA PRO A 192 -17.36 -20.14 -6.59
C PRO A 192 -17.13 -19.74 -8.06
N GLY A 193 -15.91 -19.93 -8.56
CA GLY A 193 -15.51 -19.54 -9.93
C GLY A 193 -14.91 -18.13 -10.06
N ILE A 194 -14.82 -17.34 -8.98
CA ILE A 194 -14.14 -16.03 -9.00
C ILE A 194 -12.66 -16.13 -9.44
N ASP A 195 -12.02 -17.27 -9.16
CA ASP A 195 -10.65 -17.61 -9.54
C ASP A 195 -10.43 -17.65 -11.06
N ARG A 196 -11.50 -17.82 -11.86
CA ARG A 196 -11.45 -17.68 -13.33
C ARG A 196 -10.98 -16.29 -13.77
N LEU A 197 -11.15 -15.27 -12.93
CA LEU A 197 -10.65 -13.92 -13.19
C LEU A 197 -9.14 -13.75 -12.92
N ARG A 198 -8.44 -14.76 -12.40
CA ARG A 198 -7.00 -14.71 -12.10
C ARG A 198 -6.19 -14.12 -13.25
N ASN A 199 -6.29 -14.71 -14.44
CA ASN A 199 -5.48 -14.29 -15.58
C ASN A 199 -5.88 -12.87 -16.05
N THR A 200 -7.16 -12.51 -15.97
CA THR A 200 -7.63 -11.15 -16.26
C THR A 200 -6.99 -10.13 -15.30
N ILE A 201 -6.94 -10.44 -14.01
CA ILE A 201 -6.39 -9.56 -12.98
C ILE A 201 -4.87 -9.45 -13.11
N VAL A 202 -4.17 -10.57 -13.35
CA VAL A 202 -2.73 -10.58 -13.66
C VAL A 202 -2.45 -9.71 -14.88
N ASN A 203 -3.20 -9.91 -15.98
CA ASN A 203 -3.05 -9.11 -17.20
C ASN A 203 -3.30 -7.61 -16.96
N ILE A 204 -4.28 -7.25 -16.13
CA ILE A 204 -4.52 -5.85 -15.75
C ILE A 204 -3.29 -5.27 -15.05
N ILE A 205 -2.73 -5.98 -14.06
CA ILE A 205 -1.55 -5.55 -13.31
C ILE A 205 -0.35 -5.39 -14.25
N GLU A 206 -0.11 -6.37 -15.11
CA GLU A 206 1.04 -6.38 -16.03
C GLU A 206 0.96 -5.31 -17.12
N ARG A 207 -0.23 -5.04 -17.68
CA ARG A 207 -0.44 -3.94 -18.63
C ARG A 207 -0.14 -2.57 -18.03
N HIS A 208 -0.19 -2.43 -16.71
CA HIS A 208 0.20 -1.20 -16.02
C HIS A 208 1.69 -1.13 -15.69
N GLY A 209 2.50 -2.09 -16.14
CA GLY A 209 3.96 -2.10 -15.96
C GLY A 209 4.44 -2.76 -14.67
N PHE A 210 3.58 -3.51 -13.99
CA PHE A 210 3.93 -4.31 -12.81
C PHE A 210 4.16 -5.78 -13.18
N ARG A 211 4.62 -6.59 -12.24
CA ARG A 211 4.71 -8.04 -12.39
C ARG A 211 4.17 -8.74 -11.16
N VAL A 212 3.36 -9.77 -11.36
CA VAL A 212 2.87 -10.61 -10.27
C VAL A 212 3.93 -11.65 -9.90
N HIS A 213 4.07 -11.94 -8.62
CA HIS A 213 4.92 -13.02 -8.16
C HIS A 213 4.20 -14.36 -8.38
N PRO A 214 4.66 -15.23 -9.30
CA PRO A 214 3.91 -16.42 -9.71
C PRO A 214 3.67 -17.38 -8.52
N ASP A 215 4.69 -17.56 -7.68
CA ASP A 215 4.63 -18.48 -6.53
C ASP A 215 3.82 -17.95 -5.32
N LYS A 216 3.34 -16.70 -5.40
CA LYS A 216 2.54 -16.08 -4.34
C LYS A 216 1.10 -15.82 -4.78
N VAL A 217 0.65 -16.51 -5.81
CA VAL A 217 -0.77 -16.55 -6.15
C VAL A 217 -1.40 -17.70 -5.38
N LYS A 218 -2.39 -17.39 -4.52
CA LYS A 218 -3.14 -18.40 -3.76
C LYS A 218 -4.61 -18.28 -4.08
N ILE A 219 -5.29 -19.42 -4.19
CA ILE A 219 -6.75 -19.53 -4.31
C ILE A 219 -7.18 -20.41 -3.13
N MET A 220 -8.08 -19.90 -2.30
CA MET A 220 -8.48 -20.52 -1.04
C MET A 220 -10.02 -20.60 -1.02
N PRO A 221 -10.59 -21.77 -1.35
CA PRO A 221 -12.01 -22.07 -1.11
C PRO A 221 -12.38 -21.98 0.37
N THR A 222 -13.67 -21.94 0.69
CA THR A 222 -14.15 -21.77 2.07
C THR A 222 -13.84 -22.97 2.97
N GLU A 223 -13.62 -24.13 2.35
CA GLU A 223 -13.24 -25.39 2.98
C GLU A 223 -11.76 -25.41 3.40
N GLU A 224 -10.94 -24.54 2.81
CA GLU A 224 -9.53 -24.36 3.15
C GLU A 224 -9.33 -23.15 4.08
N GLU A 225 -8.15 -23.03 4.69
CA GLU A 225 -7.81 -21.84 5.46
C GLU A 225 -7.66 -20.62 4.52
N GLN A 226 -8.59 -19.69 4.61
CA GLN A 226 -8.55 -18.42 3.89
C GLN A 226 -7.80 -17.38 4.71
N GLU A 227 -6.73 -16.83 4.13
CA GLU A 227 -5.91 -15.80 4.77
C GLU A 227 -5.62 -14.65 3.80
N SER A 228 -5.65 -13.42 4.30
CA SER A 228 -4.99 -12.29 3.66
C SER A 228 -4.34 -11.39 4.69
N LEU A 229 -3.17 -10.82 4.38
CA LEU A 229 -2.42 -9.90 5.24
C LEU A 229 -2.15 -10.43 6.67
N GLY A 230 -1.99 -11.74 6.86
CA GLY A 230 -1.79 -12.33 8.18
C GLY A 230 -3.06 -12.50 9.01
N ILE A 231 -4.24 -12.43 8.39
CA ILE A 231 -5.55 -12.50 9.05
C ILE A 231 -6.38 -13.61 8.39
N ARG A 232 -6.93 -14.52 9.20
CA ARG A 232 -7.88 -15.56 8.77
C ARG A 232 -9.26 -14.97 8.52
N LEU A 233 -9.94 -15.47 7.48
CA LEU A 233 -11.15 -14.87 6.91
C LEU A 233 -12.39 -15.76 6.90
N ASN A 234 -12.25 -17.09 7.06
CA ASN A 234 -13.36 -18.04 6.95
C ASN A 234 -14.53 -17.68 7.90
N ASN A 235 -14.22 -17.41 9.17
CA ASN A 235 -15.23 -17.21 10.22
C ASN A 235 -15.31 -15.76 10.70
N GLY A 236 -14.44 -14.88 10.21
CA GLY A 236 -14.24 -13.58 10.84
C GLY A 236 -12.94 -12.89 10.49
N ILE A 237 -12.48 -12.02 11.40
CA ILE A 237 -11.17 -11.39 11.43
C ILE A 237 -10.40 -11.99 12.60
N GLU A 238 -9.64 -13.04 12.30
CA GLU A 238 -8.96 -13.85 13.32
C GLU A 238 -7.44 -13.87 13.11
N PRO A 239 -6.64 -13.97 14.18
CA PRO A 239 -5.21 -14.22 14.04
C PRO A 239 -4.97 -15.59 13.40
N THR A 240 -3.92 -15.69 12.57
CA THR A 240 -3.50 -16.99 12.00
C THR A 240 -2.81 -17.85 13.06
N PRO A 241 -2.83 -19.18 12.94
CA PRO A 241 -2.06 -20.09 13.79
C PRO A 241 -0.57 -19.71 13.81
N ALA A 242 0.00 -19.42 12.64
CA ALA A 242 1.40 -18.99 12.53
C ALA A 242 1.70 -17.69 13.29
N PHE A 243 0.75 -16.75 13.35
CA PHE A 243 0.91 -15.55 14.18
C PHE A 243 0.89 -15.88 15.68
N LEU A 244 -0.02 -16.75 16.12
CA LEU A 244 -0.15 -17.17 17.51
C LEU A 244 1.09 -17.93 17.99
N THR A 245 1.54 -18.93 17.23
CA THR A 245 2.79 -19.65 17.53
C THR A 245 3.96 -18.69 17.70
N LYS A 246 4.10 -17.73 16.77
CA LYS A 246 5.16 -16.73 16.84
C LYS A 246 5.03 -15.80 18.05
N LEU A 247 3.80 -15.48 18.46
CA LEU A 247 3.55 -14.68 19.66
C LEU A 247 4.05 -15.43 20.89
N ASP A 248 3.66 -16.69 21.04
CA ASP A 248 4.02 -17.54 22.17
C ASP A 248 5.54 -17.74 22.25
N GLU A 249 6.19 -18.06 21.13
CA GLU A 249 7.66 -18.18 21.04
C GLU A 249 8.38 -16.88 21.43
N THR A 250 7.87 -15.74 20.95
CA THR A 250 8.48 -14.43 21.24
C THR A 250 8.28 -14.04 22.70
N GLU A 251 7.13 -14.37 23.28
CA GLU A 251 6.81 -14.15 24.68
C GLU A 251 7.67 -15.01 25.60
N LEU A 252 7.85 -16.29 25.26
CA LEU A 252 8.76 -17.19 25.96
C LEU A 252 10.21 -16.66 25.94
N ALA A 253 10.66 -16.13 24.81
CA ALA A 253 12.03 -15.65 24.64
C ALA A 253 12.32 -14.28 25.27
N LEU A 254 11.35 -13.35 25.28
CA LEU A 254 11.58 -11.95 25.66
C LEU A 254 10.79 -11.49 26.90
N GLY A 255 9.82 -12.29 27.35
CA GLY A 255 8.89 -11.96 28.42
C GLY A 255 7.74 -11.03 28.00
N SER A 256 6.60 -11.15 28.69
CA SER A 256 5.34 -10.46 28.37
C SER A 256 5.43 -8.93 28.38
N ALA A 257 6.31 -8.36 29.22
CA ALA A 257 6.50 -6.91 29.33
C ALA A 257 7.25 -6.30 28.14
N HIS A 258 7.96 -7.11 27.34
CA HIS A 258 8.79 -6.63 26.25
C HIS A 258 7.96 -5.84 25.22
N PRO A 259 8.41 -4.66 24.74
CA PRO A 259 7.61 -3.81 23.83
C PRO A 259 7.10 -4.53 22.57
N ARG A 260 7.90 -5.45 22.02
CA ARG A 260 7.51 -6.28 20.86
C ARG A 260 6.34 -7.22 21.18
N VAL A 261 6.38 -7.90 22.32
CA VAL A 261 5.34 -8.84 22.77
C VAL A 261 4.05 -8.07 23.07
N ARG A 262 4.15 -6.95 23.80
CA ARG A 262 3.02 -6.04 24.03
C ARG A 262 2.38 -5.53 22.73
N GLY A 263 3.20 -5.22 21.71
CA GLY A 263 2.73 -4.82 20.40
C GLY A 263 1.95 -5.92 19.68
N MET A 264 2.44 -7.16 19.71
CA MET A 264 1.75 -8.32 19.11
C MET A 264 0.43 -8.63 19.83
N HIS A 265 0.41 -8.60 21.17
CA HIS A 265 -0.84 -8.70 21.95
C HIS A 265 -1.82 -7.56 21.63
N GLY A 266 -1.32 -6.34 21.48
CA GLY A 266 -2.12 -5.18 21.05
C GLY A 266 -2.78 -5.40 19.68
N TYR A 267 -2.04 -5.97 18.73
CA TYR A 267 -2.57 -6.35 17.42
C TYR A 267 -3.63 -7.46 17.52
N ALA A 268 -3.38 -8.54 18.27
CA ALA A 268 -4.37 -9.60 18.49
C ALA A 268 -5.67 -9.06 19.12
N ARG A 269 -5.57 -8.15 20.10
CA ARG A 269 -6.73 -7.44 20.67
C ARG A 269 -7.47 -6.60 19.62
N SER A 270 -6.76 -5.97 18.69
CA SER A 270 -7.39 -5.21 17.61
C SER A 270 -8.22 -6.09 16.67
N LEU A 271 -7.74 -7.29 16.34
CA LEU A 271 -8.48 -8.28 15.55
C LEU A 271 -9.74 -8.73 16.29
N ARG A 272 -9.62 -9.11 17.58
CA ARG A 272 -10.78 -9.50 18.41
C ARG A 272 -11.85 -8.42 18.50
N ARG A 273 -11.46 -7.15 18.61
CA ARG A 273 -12.42 -6.03 18.59
C ARG A 273 -13.13 -5.91 17.25
N ALA A 274 -12.40 -6.01 16.14
CA ALA A 274 -13.01 -5.98 14.81
C ALA A 274 -13.97 -7.15 14.59
N GLN A 275 -13.62 -8.36 15.07
CA GLN A 275 -14.50 -9.52 15.05
C GLN A 275 -15.80 -9.27 15.82
N SER A 276 -15.73 -8.67 17.01
CA SER A 276 -16.93 -8.35 17.80
C SER A 276 -17.87 -7.37 17.09
N VAL A 277 -17.33 -6.40 16.35
CA VAL A 277 -18.15 -5.47 15.54
C VAL A 277 -18.84 -6.22 14.40
N LEU A 278 -18.11 -7.05 13.66
CA LEU A 278 -18.69 -7.85 12.57
C LEU A 278 -19.79 -8.81 13.05
N SER A 279 -19.63 -9.43 14.21
CA SER A 279 -20.66 -10.31 14.78
C SER A 279 -21.94 -9.57 15.19
N LYS A 280 -21.87 -8.26 15.49
CA LYS A 280 -23.04 -7.43 15.84
C LYS A 280 -23.78 -6.89 14.62
N GLU A 281 -23.12 -6.76 13.48
CA GLU A 281 -23.72 -6.30 12.22
C GLU A 281 -24.38 -7.43 11.42
N GLY A 282 -24.06 -8.70 11.76
CA GLY A 282 -24.57 -9.90 11.08
C GLY A 282 -25.58 -10.72 11.87
N GLY A 283 -26.10 -10.20 12.98
CA GLY A 283 -27.24 -10.76 13.74
C GLY A 283 -28.41 -9.79 13.70
#